data_AF-U5NZ53-F1
#
_entry.id   AF-U5NZ53-F1
#
_cell.length_a   1.000
_cell.length_b   1.000
_cell.length_c   1.000
_cell.angle_alpha   90.00
_cell.angle_beta   90.00
_cell.angle_gamma   90.00
#
_symmetry.space_group_name_H-M   'P 1'
#
loop_
_entity.id
_entity.type
_entity.pdbx_description
1 polymer ?
#
loop_
_entity_poly.entity_id
_entity_poly.type
_entity_poly.pdbx_seq_one_letter_code
_entity_poly.pdbx_strand_id
1 'polypeptide(L)' 'MSDEHRQIALVDCNSFYASAERVFDPTLEGRPVVVLSNNDGCAVAMSAEAKRLGIPMGEPWFKLEPDAARYW' A
#
# COMPACT_ATOMS: atom_id res chain seq x y z
N MET A 1 32.55 -20.58 27.11
CA MET A 1 31.35 -19.72 27.17
C MET A 1 30.63 -19.94 25.85
N SER A 2 29.55 -20.72 25.86
CA SER A 2 28.80 -21.06 24.65
C SER A 2 28.03 -19.85 24.16
N ASP A 3 28.24 -19.51 22.89
CA ASP A 3 27.43 -18.56 22.14
C ASP A 3 26.01 -19.13 22.01
N GLU A 4 25.04 -18.57 22.74
CA GLU A 4 23.64 -18.95 22.63
C GLU A 4 23.12 -18.58 21.22
N HIS A 5 22.62 -19.57 20.48
CA HIS A 5 22.00 -19.32 19.18
C HIS A 5 20.70 -18.54 19.35
N ARG A 6 20.74 -17.23 19.10
CA ARG A 6 19.57 -16.35 19.14
C ARG A 6 18.71 -16.57 17.89
N GLN A 7 17.49 -17.07 18.08
CA GLN A 7 16.51 -17.21 17.00
C GLN A 7 15.71 -15.92 16.86
N ILE A 8 15.72 -15.32 15.68
CA ILE A 8 14.99 -14.07 15.36
C ILE A 8 14.12 -14.32 14.13
N ALA A 9 12.87 -13.84 14.18
CA ALA A 9 11.97 -13.80 13.03
C ALA A 9 11.49 -12.35 12.78
N LEU A 10 11.38 -11.98 11.51
CA LEU A 10 10.78 -10.73 11.06
C LEU A 10 9.42 -11.03 10.43
N VAL A 11 8.40 -10.31 10.85
CA VAL A 11 7.05 -10.38 10.28
C VAL A 11 6.70 -9.00 9.74
N ASP A 12 6.44 -8.93 8.43
CA ASP A 12 6.02 -7.71 7.74
C ASP A 12 4.79 -8.01 6.88
N CYS A 13 3.84 -7.08 6.87
CA CYS A 13 2.59 -7.25 6.13
C CYS A 13 2.70 -6.65 4.73
N ASN A 14 2.35 -7.44 3.71
CA ASN A 14 2.32 -6.98 2.33
C ASN A 14 1.35 -5.79 2.17
N SER A 15 1.90 -4.63 1.81
CA SER A 15 1.14 -3.41 1.52
C SER A 15 0.14 -3.08 2.63
N PHE A 16 0.58 -3.13 3.90
CA PHE A 16 -0.26 -3.16 5.10
C PHE A 16 -1.51 -2.26 5.04
N TYR A 17 -1.37 -0.94 4.85
CA TYR A 17 -2.54 -0.05 4.86
C TYR A 17 -3.54 -0.36 3.73
N ALA A 18 -3.08 -0.67 2.52
CA ALA A 18 -3.99 -1.05 1.43
C ALA A 18 -4.70 -2.39 1.72
N SER A 19 -4.01 -3.32 2.39
CA SER A 19 -4.60 -4.59 2.84
C SER A 19 -5.59 -4.39 3.98
N ALA A 20 -5.32 -3.46 4.89
CA ALA A 20 -6.24 -3.11 5.98
C ALA A 20 -7.54 -2.51 5.44
N GLU A 21 -7.46 -1.57 4.49
CA GLU A 21 -8.66 -1.02 3.83
C GLU A 21 -9.52 -2.12 3.19
N ARG A 22 -8.91 -3.13 2.56
CA ARG A 22 -9.65 -4.28 1.98
C ARG A 22 -10.38 -5.14 3.02
N VAL A 23 -9.89 -5.20 4.26
CA VAL A 23 -10.59 -5.90 5.34
C VAL A 23 -11.89 -5.17 5.69
N PHE A 24 -11.89 -3.84 5.67
CA PHE A 24 -13.06 -3.01 5.96
C PHE A 24 -13.99 -2.85 4.76
N ASP A 25 -13.44 -2.75 3.55
CA ASP A 25 -14.17 -2.71 2.28
C ASP A 25 -13.66 -3.80 1.32
N PRO A 26 -14.28 -4.99 1.33
CA PRO A 26 -13.92 -6.09 0.45
C PRO A 26 -14.10 -5.78 -1.06
N THR A 27 -14.82 -4.73 -1.43
CA THR A 27 -14.99 -4.35 -2.85
C THR A 27 -13.70 -3.81 -3.47
N LEU A 28 -12.69 -3.51 -2.64
CA LEU A 28 -11.36 -3.08 -3.05
C LEU A 28 -10.43 -4.24 -3.44
N GLU A 29 -10.86 -5.50 -3.30
CA GLU A 29 -10.06 -6.66 -3.69
C GLU A 29 -9.86 -6.71 -5.22
N GLY A 30 -8.64 -7.06 -5.65
CA GLY A 30 -8.27 -7.05 -7.08
C GLY A 30 -8.22 -5.68 -7.75
N ARG A 31 -8.49 -4.58 -7.04
CA ARG A 31 -8.48 -3.21 -7.56
C ARG A 31 -7.19 -2.47 -7.18
N PRO A 32 -6.70 -1.53 -8.02
CA PRO A 32 -5.59 -0.66 -7.67
C PRO A 32 -5.99 0.31 -6.55
N VAL A 33 -5.45 0.06 -5.37
CA VAL A 33 -5.61 0.88 -4.17
C VAL A 33 -4.30 1.59 -3.85
N VAL A 34 -4.38 2.91 -3.61
CA VAL A 34 -3.36 3.71 -2.94
C VAL A 34 -3.96 4.27 -1.65
N VAL A 35 -3.16 4.39 -0.60
CA VAL A 35 -3.52 5.05 0.65
C VAL A 35 -2.72 6.33 0.75
N LEU A 36 -3.41 7.44 1.02
CA LEU A 36 -2.80 8.76 1.05
C LEU A 36 -2.28 9.10 2.46
N SER A 37 -1.28 9.98 2.52
CA SER A 37 -0.83 10.59 3.76
C SER A 37 -1.90 11.51 4.35
N ASN A 38 -1.65 12.02 5.57
CA ASN A 38 -2.46 13.10 6.13
C ASN A 38 -2.67 14.24 5.12
N ASN A 39 -3.89 14.78 5.13
CA ASN A 39 -4.34 15.85 4.23
C ASN A 39 -4.28 15.47 2.74
N ASP A 40 -4.45 14.19 2.41
CA ASP A 40 -4.54 13.65 1.05
C ASP A 40 -3.38 14.06 0.12
N GLY A 41 -2.19 14.20 0.72
CA GLY A 41 -1.02 14.75 0.04
C GLY A 41 -0.41 13.81 -0.98
N CYS A 42 0.10 12.66 -0.53
CA CYS A 42 0.85 11.72 -1.36
C CYS A 42 0.46 10.26 -1.08
N ALA A 43 0.62 9.38 -2.08
CA ALA A 43 0.47 7.94 -1.90
C ALA A 43 1.60 7.37 -1.02
N VAL A 44 1.25 6.88 0.18
CA VAL A 44 2.19 6.33 1.17
C VAL A 44 2.10 4.82 1.35
N ALA A 45 1.04 4.20 0.86
CA ALA A 45 0.96 2.76 0.68
C ALA A 45 0.22 2.43 -0.61
N MET A 46 0.57 1.30 -1.21
CA MET A 46 0.04 0.91 -2.52
C MET A 46 -0.11 -0.61 -2.58
N SER A 47 -1.28 -1.04 -3.03
CA SER A 47 -1.55 -2.43 -3.40
C SER A 47 -0.61 -2.92 -4.50
N ALA A 48 -0.56 -4.24 -4.71
CA ALA A 48 0.23 -4.83 -5.80
C ALA A 48 -0.29 -4.36 -7.17
N GLU A 49 -1.61 -4.21 -7.32
CA GLU A 49 -2.28 -3.67 -8.50
C GLU A 49 -1.80 -2.25 -8.83
N ALA A 50 -1.81 -1.35 -7.83
CA ALA A 50 -1.34 0.02 -8.00
C ALA A 50 0.16 0.10 -8.35
N LYS A 51 0.99 -0.75 -7.74
CA LYS A 51 2.43 -0.85 -8.08
C LYS A 51 2.65 -1.29 -9.53
N ARG A 52 1.81 -2.20 -10.05
CA ARG A 52 1.88 -2.64 -11.46
C ARG A 52 1.53 -1.54 -12.46
N LEU A 53 0.77 -0.53 -12.04
CA LEU A 53 0.51 0.67 -12.85
C LEU A 53 1.71 1.63 -12.93
N GLY A 54 2.80 1.33 -12.21
CA GLY A 54 4.01 2.16 -12.21
C GLY A 54 3.90 3.41 -11.33
N ILE A 55 2.91 3.49 -10.44
CA ILE A 55 2.77 4.60 -9.49
C ILE A 55 3.96 4.58 -8.52
N PRO A 56 4.78 5.64 -8.47
CA PRO A 56 5.92 5.68 -7.57
C PRO A 56 5.47 5.98 -6.13
N MET A 57 6.27 5.51 -5.18
CA MET A 57 6.04 5.80 -3.76
C MET A 57 6.16 7.30 -3.51
N GLY A 58 5.19 7.88 -2.80
CA GLY A 58 5.17 9.31 -2.50
C GLY A 58 4.68 10.19 -3.63
N GLU A 59 4.12 9.63 -4.72
CA GLU A 59 3.52 10.45 -5.78
C GLU A 59 2.38 11.32 -5.20
N PRO A 60 2.38 12.64 -5.44
CA PRO A 60 1.31 13.51 -5.00
C PRO A 60 -0.05 13.14 -5.59
N TRP A 61 -1.10 13.15 -4.77
CA TRP A 61 -2.45 12.74 -5.18
C TRP A 61 -2.99 13.55 -6.36
N PHE A 62 -2.77 14.87 -6.39
CA PHE A 62 -3.28 15.73 -7.46
C PHE A 62 -2.80 15.34 -8.87
N LYS A 63 -1.71 14.56 -8.98
CA LYS A 63 -1.21 14.03 -10.25
C LYS A 63 -1.83 12.67 -10.60
N LEU A 64 -2.25 11.91 -9.59
CA LEU A 64 -2.90 10.60 -9.74
C LEU A 64 -4.41 10.73 -9.95
N GLU A 65 -5.04 11.70 -9.28
CA GLU A 65 -6.48 11.94 -9.26
C GLU A 65 -7.13 11.97 -10.67
N PRO A 66 -6.55 12.63 -11.69
CA PRO A 66 -7.17 12.68 -13.02
C PRO A 66 -7.33 11.31 -13.68
N ASP A 67 -6.42 10.38 -13.41
CA ASP A 67 -6.44 9.02 -13.96
C ASP A 67 -7.15 8.01 -13.05
N ALA A 68 -7.29 8.31 -11.75
CA ALA A 68 -7.84 7.40 -10.76
C ALA A 68 -9.28 6.96 -11.07
N ALA A 69 -10.09 7.85 -11.64
CA ALA A 69 -11.49 7.58 -12.01
C ALA A 69 -11.66 6.44 -13.04
N ARG A 70 -10.60 6.06 -13.76
CA ARG A 70 -10.66 4.96 -14.75
C ARG A 70 -10.76 3.56 -14.12
N TYR A 71 -10.53 3.46 -12.82
CA TYR A 71 -10.47 2.19 -12.09
C TYR A 71 -11.68 1.98 -11.17
N TRP A 72 -12.72 2.82 -11.30
CA TRP A 72 -13.97 2.80 -10.53
C TRP A 72 -15.18 2.51 -11.42
#